data_AF-A0A7C3CW05-F1
#
_entry.id   AF-A0A7C3CW05-F1
#
_cell.length_a   1.000
_cell.length_b   1.000
_cell.length_c   1.000
_cell.angle_alpha   90.00
_cell.angle_beta   90.00
_cell.angle_gamma   90.00
#
_symmetry.space_group_name_H-M   'P 1'
#
loop_
_entity.id
_entity.type
_entity.pdbx_description
1 polymer ?
#
loop_
_entity_poly.entity_id
_entity_poly.type
_entity_poly.pdbx_seq_one_letter_code
_entity_poly.pdbx_strand_id
1 'polypeptide(L)'
;MLGLVGGWIFIVVDILKLRNRLGLSQAQFGNLFGVHPMTVSKWERGLLKPTSYQVALMTEFEKSARSKEVQDTIGSVLIGAGIAAALFLLLKHSQK
;
A
#
# COMPACT_ATOMS: atom_id res chain seq x y z
N MET A 1 -8.36 38.05 10.00
CA MET A 1 -9.72 37.75 10.52
C MET A 1 -10.21 36.51 9.77
N LEU A 2 -10.28 35.37 10.47
CA LEU A 2 -10.95 34.08 10.16
C LEU A 2 -10.52 33.32 8.87
N GLY A 3 -10.17 32.03 8.89
CA GLY A 3 -10.34 31.02 9.92
C GLY A 3 -9.46 29.77 9.76
N LEU A 4 -9.14 29.18 10.91
CA LEU A 4 -8.58 27.84 11.08
C LEU A 4 -9.65 26.81 10.65
N VAL A 5 -9.38 26.03 9.62
CA VAL A 5 -10.17 24.82 9.33
C VAL A 5 -9.24 23.62 9.24
N GLY A 6 -9.22 22.86 10.33
CA GLY A 6 -8.99 21.41 10.33
C GLY A 6 -7.55 20.97 10.15
N GLY A 7 -7.10 20.06 11.01
CA GLY A 7 -5.83 19.36 10.83
C GLY A 7 -5.86 18.50 9.56
N TRP A 8 -5.03 18.87 8.57
CA TRP A 8 -4.82 18.09 7.36
C TRP A 8 -3.47 17.36 7.48
N ILE A 9 -3.38 16.38 8.38
CA ILE A 9 -2.32 15.35 8.29
C ILE A 9 -2.77 14.38 7.20
N PHE A 10 -2.59 14.79 5.95
CA PHE A 10 -2.67 13.86 4.83
C PHE A 10 -1.30 13.20 4.78
N ILE A 11 -1.22 11.97 5.29
CA ILE A 11 -0.11 11.09 4.97
C ILE A 11 -0.28 10.77 3.48
N VAL A 12 0.37 11.57 2.63
CA VAL A 12 0.37 11.35 1.19
C VAL A 12 1.29 10.16 0.92
N VAL A 13 0.72 8.96 0.80
CA VAL A 13 1.48 7.79 0.36
C VAL A 13 1.84 7.97 -1.10
N ASP A 14 3.12 7.88 -1.44
CA ASP A 14 3.57 7.76 -2.82
C ASP A 14 3.32 6.33 -3.31
N ILE A 15 2.22 6.16 -4.04
CA ILE A 15 1.68 4.86 -4.47
C ILE A 15 2.65 4.16 -5.43
N LEU A 16 3.28 4.91 -6.34
CA LEU A 16 4.25 4.38 -7.30
C LEU A 16 5.48 3.84 -6.56
N LYS A 17 6.01 4.64 -5.62
CA LYS A 17 7.16 4.25 -4.80
C LYS A 17 6.86 3.05 -3.92
N LEU A 18 5.68 3.01 -3.29
CA LEU A 18 5.25 1.85 -2.51
C LEU A 18 5.17 0.59 -3.38
N ARG A 19 4.47 0.66 -4.52
CA ARG A 19 4.31 -0.48 -5.43
C ARG A 19 5.66 -1.02 -5.90
N ASN A 20 6.56 -0.14 -6.34
CA ASN A 20 7.88 -0.53 -6.81
C ASN A 20 8.71 -1.19 -5.70
N ARG A 21 8.63 -0.69 -4.46
CA ARG A 21 9.32 -1.29 -3.32
C ARG A 21 8.78 -2.67 -2.94
N LEU A 22 7.50 -2.92 -3.18
CA LEU A 22 6.90 -4.25 -3.03
C LEU A 22 7.21 -5.19 -4.22
N GLY A 23 7.91 -4.71 -5.26
CA GLY A 23 8.22 -5.49 -6.45
C GLY A 23 7.00 -5.85 -7.31
N LEU A 24 5.91 -5.09 -7.20
CA LEU A 24 4.63 -5.44 -7.82
C LEU A 24 4.40 -4.71 -9.15
N SER A 25 3.79 -5.40 -10.11
CA SER A 25 3.13 -4.76 -11.26
C SER A 25 1.86 -4.02 -10.84
N GLN A 26 1.34 -3.10 -11.68
CA GLN A 26 0.06 -2.43 -11.43
C GLN A 26 -1.10 -3.44 -11.31
N ALA A 27 -1.06 -4.56 -12.03
CA ALA A 27 -2.07 -5.61 -11.95
C ALA A 27 -2.03 -6.33 -10.60
N GLN A 28 -0.85 -6.74 -10.15
CA GLN A 28 -0.70 -7.39 -8.84
C GLN A 28 -1.05 -6.43 -7.69
N PHE A 29 -0.67 -5.17 -7.79
CA PHE A 29 -1.05 -4.14 -6.83
C PHE A 29 -2.57 -3.90 -6.84
N GLY A 30 -3.19 -3.86 -8.02
CA GLY A 30 -4.64 -3.76 -8.16
C GLY A 30 -5.36 -4.90 -7.45
N ASN A 31 -4.90 -6.14 -7.66
CA ASN A 31 -5.45 -7.32 -6.99
C ASN A 31 -5.33 -7.23 -5.47
N LEU A 32 -4.21 -6.70 -4.94
CA LEU A 32 -3.99 -6.52 -3.50
C LEU A 32 -5.03 -5.57 -2.87
N PHE A 33 -5.47 -4.55 -3.61
CA PHE A 33 -6.43 -3.54 -3.14
C PHE A 33 -7.84 -3.71 -3.73
N GLY A 34 -8.11 -4.81 -4.43
CA GLY A 34 -9.41 -5.12 -5.04
C GLY A 34 -9.84 -4.15 -6.15
N VAL A 35 -8.90 -3.61 -6.92
CA VAL A 35 -9.17 -2.65 -8.00
C VAL A 35 -8.54 -3.07 -9.32
N HIS A 36 -9.09 -2.56 -10.43
CA HIS A 36 -8.54 -2.79 -11.76
C HIS A 36 -7.16 -2.08 -11.93
N PRO A 37 -6.19 -2.65 -12.67
CA PRO A 37 -4.88 -2.02 -12.89
C PRO A 37 -4.93 -0.58 -13.44
N MET A 38 -5.93 -0.26 -14.27
CA MET A 38 -6.16 1.10 -14.76
C MET A 38 -6.45 2.11 -13.64
N THR A 39 -7.13 1.67 -12.57
CA THR A 39 -7.38 2.49 -11.37
C THR A 39 -6.06 2.82 -10.69
N VAL A 40 -5.15 1.84 -10.57
CA VAL A 40 -3.79 2.05 -10.03
C VAL A 40 -3.01 3.05 -10.89
N SER A 41 -3.04 2.91 -12.22
CA SER A 41 -2.43 3.89 -13.14
C SER A 41 -2.97 5.31 -12.96
N LYS A 42 -4.28 5.47 -12.70
CA LYS A 42 -4.88 6.78 -12.43
C LYS A 42 -4.46 7.32 -11.06
N TRP A 43 -4.31 6.47 -10.06
CA TRP A 43 -3.79 6.85 -8.74
C TRP A 43 -2.35 7.36 -8.82
N GLU A 44 -1.46 6.62 -9.48
CA GLU A 44 -0.04 6.98 -9.62
C GLU A 44 0.17 8.30 -10.37
N ARG A 45 -0.74 8.65 -11.29
CA ARG A 45 -0.72 9.93 -12.02
C ARG A 45 -1.51 11.05 -11.32
N GLY A 46 -2.10 10.79 -10.16
CA GLY A 46 -2.92 11.75 -9.43
C GLY A 46 -4.26 12.10 -10.09
N LEU A 47 -4.70 11.33 -11.09
CA LEU A 47 -5.97 11.54 -11.80
C LEU A 47 -7.19 11.02 -11.03
N LEU A 48 -6.96 10.10 -10.10
CA LEU A 48 -7.95 9.57 -9.19
C LEU A 48 -7.32 9.43 -7.81
N LYS A 49 -8.11 9.60 -6.74
CA LYS A 49 -7.64 9.38 -5.37
C LYS A 49 -8.15 8.02 -4.85
N PRO A 50 -7.33 7.26 -4.11
CA PRO A 50 -7.83 6.10 -3.37
C PRO A 50 -8.81 6.54 -2.27
N THR A 51 -9.62 5.59 -1.78
CA THR A 51 -10.46 5.83 -0.60
C THR A 51 -9.58 5.97 0.65
N SER A 52 -10.13 6.58 1.72
CA SER A 52 -9.43 6.69 3.00
C SER A 52 -8.98 5.35 3.57
N TYR A 53 -9.81 4.30 3.42
CA TYR A 53 -9.46 2.93 3.80
C TYR A 53 -8.26 2.39 3.01
N GLN A 54 -8.23 2.60 1.69
CA GLN A 54 -7.11 2.18 0.84
C GLN A 54 -5.82 2.91 1.22
N VAL A 55 -5.88 4.21 1.51
CA VAL A 55 -4.73 5.00 1.98
C VAL A 55 -4.21 4.48 3.33
N ALA A 56 -5.11 4.19 4.28
CA ALA A 56 -4.71 3.64 5.57
C ALA A 56 -3.99 2.30 5.41
N LEU A 57 -4.53 1.40 4.59
CA LEU A 57 -3.92 0.11 4.33
C LEU A 57 -2.54 0.25 3.64
N MET A 58 -2.43 1.10 2.62
CA MET A 58 -1.15 1.40 1.96
C MET A 58 -0.11 1.95 2.94
N THR A 59 -0.52 2.78 3.90
CA THR A 59 0.36 3.32 4.94
C THR A 59 0.94 2.20 5.82
N GLU A 60 0.13 1.21 6.20
CA GLU A 60 0.59 0.06 6.98
C GLU A 60 1.53 -0.86 6.19
N PHE A 61 1.25 -1.08 4.90
CA PHE A 61 2.20 -1.74 3.99
C PHE A 61 3.52 -0.96 3.90
N GLU A 62 3.43 0.37 3.82
CA GLU A 62 4.59 1.23 3.69
C GLU A 62 5.50 1.15 4.92
N LYS A 63 4.91 1.15 6.13
CA LYS A 63 5.59 0.96 7.41
C LYS A 63 6.25 -0.42 7.48
N SER A 64 5.50 -1.47 7.16
CA SER A 64 6.01 -2.85 7.21
C SER A 64 7.15 -3.08 6.22
N ALA A 65 7.05 -2.56 4.99
CA ALA A 65 8.10 -2.68 3.98
C ALA A 65 9.39 -1.89 4.29
N ARG A 66 9.43 -1.08 5.36
CA ARG A 66 10.65 -0.38 5.81
C ARG A 66 11.53 -1.27 6.70
N SER A 67 11.03 -2.38 7.25
CA SER A 67 11.88 -3.30 8.01
C SER A 67 12.67 -4.23 7.08
N LYS A 68 13.97 -4.38 7.35
CA LYS A 68 14.93 -5.11 6.50
C LYS A 68 14.56 -6.60 6.31
N GLU A 69 13.90 -7.22 7.29
CA GLU A 69 13.48 -8.62 7.28
C GLU A 69 12.25 -8.87 6.38
N VAL A 70 11.45 -7.83 6.14
CA VAL A 70 10.16 -7.94 5.45
C VAL A 70 10.30 -7.82 3.92
N GLN A 71 11.30 -7.14 3.39
CA GLN A 71 11.45 -6.97 1.93
C GLN A 71 11.73 -8.26 1.18
N ASP A 72 12.63 -9.11 1.70
CA ASP A 72 12.99 -10.38 1.07
C ASP A 72 11.84 -11.41 1.14
N THR A 73 11.02 -11.29 2.19
CA THR A 73 9.88 -12.18 2.44
C THR A 73 8.65 -11.76 1.63
N ILE A 74 8.36 -10.46 1.48
CA ILE A 74 7.17 -9.98 0.75
C ILE A 74 7.24 -10.34 -0.73
N GLY A 75 8.39 -10.17 -1.38
CA GLY A 75 8.54 -10.45 -2.82
C GLY A 75 8.28 -11.92 -3.14
N SER A 76 8.87 -12.82 -2.37
CA SER A 76 8.69 -14.28 -2.55
C SER A 76 7.26 -14.74 -2.19
N VAL A 77 6.65 -14.14 -1.17
CA VAL A 77 5.30 -14.50 -0.72
C VAL A 77 4.19 -13.98 -1.64
N LEU A 78 4.31 -12.76 -2.16
CA LEU A 78 3.33 -12.21 -3.10
C LEU A 78 3.40 -12.88 -4.48
N ILE A 79 4.58 -13.36 -4.87
CA ILE A 79 4.77 -14.12 -6.11
C ILE A 79 4.36 -15.60 -5.93
N GLY A 80 4.55 -16.19 -4.73
CA GLY A 80 4.37 -17.63 -4.49
C GLY A 80 3.05 -18.07 -3.86
N ALA A 81 2.40 -17.27 -3.00
CA ALA A 81 1.31 -17.76 -2.14
C ALA A 81 0.04 -16.88 -2.13
N GLY A 82 0.02 -15.79 -2.89
CA GLY A 82 -1.14 -14.89 -2.94
C GLY A 82 -1.40 -14.14 -1.64
N ILE A 83 -2.46 -13.32 -1.65
CA ILE A 83 -2.84 -12.36 -0.61
C ILE A 83 -2.83 -12.97 0.81
N ALA A 84 -3.15 -14.25 0.96
CA ALA A 84 -3.22 -14.95 2.24
C ALA A 84 -1.89 -14.97 2.99
N ALA A 85 -0.78 -15.22 2.31
CA ALA A 85 0.52 -15.31 2.97
C ALA A 85 1.10 -13.92 3.29
N ALA A 86 0.79 -12.91 2.47
CA ALA A 86 1.10 -11.52 2.79
C ALA A 86 0.27 -11.02 4.00
N LEU A 87 -1.02 -11.36 4.06
CA LEU A 87 -1.87 -11.09 5.23
C LEU A 87 -1.38 -11.85 6.46
N PHE A 88 -0.99 -13.11 6.33
CA PHE A 88 -0.44 -13.91 7.42
C PHE A 88 0.83 -13.28 8.01
N LEU A 89 1.75 -12.79 7.17
CA LEU A 89 2.95 -12.10 7.64
C LEU A 89 2.65 -10.77 8.32
N LEU A 90 1.73 -9.97 7.77
CA LEU A 90 1.29 -8.72 8.40
C LEU A 90 0.64 -8.96 9.77
N LEU A 91 -0.24 -9.97 9.87
CA LEU A 91 -0.87 -10.35 11.13
C LEU A 91 0.14 -10.85 12.15
N LYS A 92 1.14 -11.64 11.73
CA LYS A 92 2.20 -12.13 12.62
C LYS A 92 3.09 -11.01 13.18
N HIS A 93 3.34 -9.96 12.40
CA HIS A 93 4.19 -8.85 12.83
C HIS A 93 3.44 -7.81 13.68
N SER A 94 2.13 -7.67 13.52
CA SER A 94 1.28 -6.77 14.32
C SER A 94 1.01 -7.26 15.75
N GLN A 95 1.35 -8.51 16.07
CA GLN A 95 1.10 -9.14 17.38
C GLN A 95 2.33 -9.08 18.30
N LYS A 96 3.31 -8.23 18.01
CA LYS A 96 4.49 -7.98 18.85
C LYS A 96 4.58 -6.51 19.26
#